data_AF-A0A6I3SXZ6-F1
#
_entry.id   AF-A0A6I3SXZ6-F1
#
_cell.length_a   1.000
_cell.length_b   1.000
_cell.length_c   1.000
_cell.angle_alpha   90.00
_cell.angle_beta   90.00
_cell.angle_gamma   90.00
#
_symmetry.space_group_name_H-M   'P 1'
#
loop_
_entity.id
_entity.type
_entity.pdbx_description
1 polymer ?
#
loop_
_entity_poly.entity_id
_entity_poly.type
_entity_poly.pdbx_seq_one_letter_code
_entity_poly.pdbx_strand_id
1 'polypeptide(L)'
;MKCSILAGLLAAAFFHPLAVAGDLSRYRLTLPAGAGAREEGGAIVFSNAAAAEVRVGALVVALDPPADVPFTADLILLSRPGQALPATRHAIPVVAPAGTVTQTGAEPVYALDTWQALTVRKGATLLRITALPDPRGHGAAPAALTVMLDFGEPCRILVHGETLGLREIEGIPRHFPGARLALLRDEGEPVLLAVDGAQATLRRGLRGEVHRFGTPSCR
;
A
#
# COMPACT_ATOMS: atom_id res chain seq x y z
N MET A 1 -13.17 -30.56 -67.85
CA MET A 1 -11.75 -30.38 -67.51
C MET A 1 -11.49 -28.94 -67.07
N LYS A 2 -11.38 -28.70 -65.76
CA LYS A 2 -10.35 -27.87 -65.10
C LYS A 2 -10.67 -27.78 -63.61
N CYS A 3 -9.74 -28.28 -62.81
CA CYS A 3 -9.67 -28.16 -61.36
C CYS A 3 -9.58 -26.69 -60.94
N SER A 4 -10.12 -26.38 -59.76
CA SER A 4 -9.45 -25.47 -58.83
C SER A 4 -9.94 -25.73 -57.41
N ILE A 5 -9.01 -26.20 -56.58
CA ILE A 5 -9.11 -26.41 -55.15
C ILE A 5 -8.82 -25.05 -54.49
N LEU A 6 -9.72 -24.54 -53.64
CA LEU A 6 -9.38 -23.44 -52.74
C LEU A 6 -9.63 -23.89 -51.31
N ALA A 7 -8.52 -24.14 -50.61
CA ALA A 7 -8.47 -24.42 -49.19
C ALA A 7 -8.73 -23.13 -48.41
N GLY A 8 -9.82 -23.09 -47.65
CA GLY A 8 -10.10 -22.04 -46.67
C GLY A 8 -9.67 -22.51 -45.28
N LEU A 9 -8.64 -21.85 -44.73
CA LEU A 9 -8.10 -22.08 -43.39
C LEU A 9 -9.20 -21.95 -42.31
N LEU A 10 -9.30 -22.96 -41.43
CA LEU A 10 -9.90 -22.80 -40.11
C LEU A 10 -8.99 -21.92 -39.25
N ALA A 11 -9.41 -20.69 -38.98
CA ALA A 11 -8.84 -19.89 -37.90
C ALA A 11 -9.44 -20.37 -36.57
N ALA A 12 -8.75 -21.28 -35.88
CA ALA A 12 -9.07 -21.62 -34.51
C ALA A 12 -8.71 -20.41 -33.62
N ALA A 13 -9.73 -19.65 -33.21
CA ALA A 13 -9.58 -18.61 -32.20
C ALA A 13 -9.26 -19.28 -30.86
N PHE A 14 -7.98 -19.25 -30.48
CA PHE A 14 -7.54 -19.60 -29.13
C PHE A 14 -8.04 -18.52 -28.15
N PHE A 15 -9.25 -18.72 -27.64
CA PHE A 15 -9.69 -18.07 -26.40
C PHE A 15 -8.79 -18.58 -25.27
N HIS A 16 -7.74 -17.82 -24.95
CA HIS A 16 -7.06 -17.97 -23.68
C HIS A 16 -7.95 -17.32 -22.61
N PRO A 17 -8.47 -18.07 -21.62
CA PRO A 17 -9.04 -17.43 -20.46
C PRO A 17 -7.89 -16.68 -19.76
N LEU A 18 -8.01 -15.34 -19.70
CA LEU A 18 -7.27 -14.54 -18.73
C LEU A 18 -7.55 -15.15 -17.36
N ALA A 19 -6.57 -15.82 -16.78
CA ALA A 19 -6.63 -16.26 -15.41
C ALA A 19 -6.90 -15.02 -14.55
N VAL A 20 -8.07 -14.98 -13.90
CA VAL A 20 -8.29 -14.08 -12.76
C VAL A 20 -7.18 -14.42 -11.77
N ALA A 21 -6.23 -13.51 -11.60
CA ALA A 21 -5.21 -13.62 -10.56
C ALA A 21 -5.96 -13.73 -9.22
N GLY A 22 -6.05 -14.96 -8.72
CA GLY A 22 -6.77 -15.26 -7.50
C GLY A 22 -6.25 -14.41 -6.36
N ASP A 23 -7.17 -13.87 -5.57
CA ASP A 23 -6.94 -13.20 -4.30
C ASP A 23 -6.29 -14.18 -3.28
N LEU A 24 -5.01 -14.44 -3.45
CA LEU A 24 -4.21 -15.27 -2.55
C LEU A 24 -3.47 -14.36 -1.59
N SER A 25 -4.23 -13.75 -0.68
CA SER A 25 -3.65 -13.12 0.50
C SER A 25 -2.91 -14.18 1.33
N ARG A 26 -1.62 -13.97 1.62
CA ARG A 26 -0.82 -14.82 2.52
C ARG A 26 -1.41 -14.84 3.92
N TYR A 27 -1.92 -13.70 4.37
CA TYR A 27 -2.53 -13.51 5.68
C TYR A 27 -3.93 -12.90 5.57
N ARG A 28 -4.80 -13.23 6.51
CA ARG A 28 -6.13 -12.62 6.66
C ARG A 28 -6.39 -12.31 8.12
N LEU A 29 -6.76 -11.08 8.42
CA LEU A 29 -7.03 -10.58 9.76
C LEU A 29 -8.43 -9.98 9.83
N THR A 30 -9.15 -10.30 10.89
CA THR A 30 -10.39 -9.62 11.24
C THR A 30 -10.19 -8.97 12.60
N LEU A 31 -10.27 -7.64 12.64
CA LEU A 31 -10.16 -6.85 13.85
C LEU A 31 -11.56 -6.60 14.43
N PRO A 32 -11.70 -6.50 15.76
CA PRO A 32 -12.96 -6.16 16.39
C PRO A 32 -13.51 -4.84 15.87
N ALA A 33 -14.81 -4.82 15.54
CA ALA A 33 -15.49 -3.58 15.18
C ALA A 33 -15.68 -2.72 16.43
N GLY A 34 -15.02 -1.57 16.49
CA GLY A 34 -15.30 -0.53 17.48
C GLY A 34 -16.39 0.43 17.00
N ALA A 35 -16.90 1.29 17.89
CA ALA A 35 -17.86 2.35 17.59
C ALA A 35 -17.25 3.56 16.85
N GLY A 36 -16.36 3.31 15.89
CA GLY A 36 -15.67 4.35 15.14
C GLY A 36 -16.64 5.11 14.23
N ALA A 37 -16.58 6.43 14.26
CA ALA A 37 -17.27 7.27 13.30
C ALA A 37 -16.78 6.96 11.89
N ARG A 38 -17.72 6.81 10.96
CA ARG A 38 -17.43 6.53 9.56
C ARG A 38 -17.32 7.88 8.84
N GLU A 39 -16.10 8.35 8.62
CA GLU A 39 -15.88 9.50 7.75
C GLU A 39 -15.96 9.09 6.28
N GLU A 40 -16.46 9.99 5.43
CA GLU A 40 -16.46 9.78 3.98
C GLU A 40 -15.05 9.94 3.42
N GLY A 41 -14.66 9.04 2.52
CA GLY A 41 -13.31 9.02 1.96
C GLY A 41 -12.25 8.54 2.95
N GLY A 42 -11.08 9.16 2.88
CA GLY A 42 -9.99 8.92 3.81
C GLY A 42 -9.26 10.20 4.21
N ALA A 43 -8.42 10.08 5.22
CA ALA A 43 -7.56 11.14 5.71
C ALA A 43 -6.13 10.65 5.89
N ILE A 44 -5.15 11.49 5.57
CA ILE A 44 -3.73 11.29 5.86
C ILE A 44 -3.27 12.44 6.73
N VAL A 45 -2.54 12.13 7.80
CA VAL A 45 -1.88 13.13 8.65
C VAL A 45 -0.42 12.74 8.81
N PHE A 46 0.50 13.62 8.42
CA PHE A 46 1.93 13.43 8.66
C PHE A 46 2.30 14.03 10.01
N SER A 47 2.66 13.17 10.96
CA SER A 47 3.08 13.62 12.30
C SER A 47 4.51 14.11 12.32
N ASN A 48 5.37 13.57 11.43
CA ASN A 48 6.72 14.06 11.21
C ASN A 48 7.22 13.66 9.81
N ALA A 49 8.54 13.75 9.63
CA ALA A 49 9.22 13.45 8.39
C ALA A 49 9.00 12.01 7.87
N ALA A 50 8.87 11.05 8.77
CA ALA A 50 8.86 9.61 8.49
C ALA A 50 7.55 8.92 8.86
N ALA A 51 6.74 9.53 9.73
CA ALA A 51 5.54 8.93 10.27
C ALA A 51 4.28 9.61 9.73
N ALA A 52 3.30 8.78 9.38
CA ALA A 52 1.99 9.23 8.95
C ALA A 52 0.90 8.31 9.49
N GLU A 53 -0.31 8.85 9.56
CA GLU A 53 -1.51 8.09 9.90
C GLU A 53 -2.46 8.13 8.70
N VAL A 54 -2.94 6.96 8.30
CA VAL A 54 -3.93 6.80 7.24
C VAL A 54 -5.22 6.30 7.86
N ARG A 55 -6.30 7.06 7.71
CA ARG A 55 -7.65 6.69 8.16
C ARG A 55 -8.55 6.46 6.97
N VAL A 56 -9.21 5.31 6.92
CA VAL A 56 -10.28 5.01 5.95
C VAL A 56 -11.34 4.19 6.66
N GLY A 57 -12.58 4.68 6.65
CA GLY A 57 -13.69 4.02 7.35
C GLY A 57 -13.37 3.80 8.83
N ALA A 58 -13.40 2.54 9.29
CA ALA A 58 -13.13 2.18 10.68
C ALA A 58 -11.65 1.84 10.96
N LEU A 59 -10.78 1.82 9.93
CA LEU A 59 -9.38 1.43 10.04
C LEU A 59 -8.46 2.66 10.17
N VAL A 60 -7.51 2.54 11.10
CA VAL A 60 -6.39 3.47 11.26
C VAL A 60 -5.07 2.72 11.08
N VAL A 61 -4.29 3.09 10.07
CA VAL A 61 -2.97 2.53 9.79
C VAL A 61 -1.90 3.55 10.18
N ALA A 62 -1.04 3.20 11.12
CA ALA A 62 0.14 3.99 11.47
C ALA A 62 1.33 3.56 10.60
N LEU A 63 1.87 4.49 9.83
CA LEU A 63 3.06 4.32 8.99
C LEU A 63 4.28 4.76 9.77
N ASP A 64 5.24 3.86 9.96
CA ASP A 64 6.52 4.08 10.66
C ASP A 64 6.40 4.98 11.91
N PRO A 65 5.48 4.67 12.85
CA PRO A 65 5.27 5.50 14.03
C PRO A 65 6.56 5.65 14.85
N PRO A 66 6.74 6.78 15.55
CA PRO A 66 7.88 6.95 16.46
C PRO A 66 7.79 5.93 17.60
N ALA A 67 8.94 5.44 18.08
CA ALA A 67 8.95 4.42 19.14
C ALA A 67 8.41 4.95 20.48
N ASP A 68 8.65 6.25 20.76
CA ASP A 68 8.41 6.87 22.07
C ASP A 68 7.20 7.81 22.10
N VAL A 69 6.47 7.93 20.98
CA VAL A 69 5.30 8.80 20.88
C VAL A 69 4.04 7.94 20.93
N PRO A 70 3.11 8.20 21.86
CA PRO A 70 1.82 7.53 21.87
C PRO A 70 1.05 7.75 20.56
N PHE A 71 0.44 6.70 20.04
CA PHE A 71 -0.45 6.74 18.88
C PHE A 71 -1.62 5.80 19.10
N THR A 72 -2.66 5.93 18.29
CA THR A 72 -3.80 4.99 18.26
C THR A 72 -3.92 4.45 16.86
N ALA A 73 -3.72 3.15 16.70
CA ALA A 73 -3.82 2.49 15.40
C ALA A 73 -4.41 1.09 15.53
N ASP A 74 -5.02 0.62 14.45
CA ASP A 74 -5.48 -0.75 14.29
C ASP A 74 -4.40 -1.65 13.68
N LEU A 75 -3.45 -1.03 12.99
CA LEU A 75 -2.37 -1.68 12.26
C LEU A 75 -1.15 -0.76 12.23
N ILE A 76 0.03 -1.32 12.43
CA ILE A 76 1.31 -0.64 12.19
C ILE A 76 1.90 -1.18 10.90
N LEU A 77 2.35 -0.29 10.01
CA LEU A 77 3.13 -0.64 8.84
C LEU A 77 4.52 -0.02 8.98
N LEU A 78 5.53 -0.89 9.08
CA LEU A 78 6.92 -0.49 9.02
C LEU A 78 7.37 -0.56 7.57
N SER A 79 7.59 0.59 6.94
CA SER A 79 8.03 0.68 5.56
C SER A 79 9.55 0.84 5.43
N ARG A 80 10.24 1.15 6.54
CA ARG A 80 11.70 1.33 6.60
C ARG A 80 12.42 0.17 7.29
N PRO A 81 13.64 -0.19 6.83
CA PRO A 81 14.47 -1.17 7.50
C PRO A 81 14.94 -0.66 8.86
N GLY A 82 15.06 -1.57 9.83
CA GLY A 82 15.65 -1.25 11.14
C GLY A 82 14.85 -0.27 12.00
N GLN A 83 13.62 0.07 11.59
CA GLN A 83 12.73 0.88 12.41
C GLN A 83 12.35 0.08 13.66
N ALA A 84 12.65 0.65 14.84
CA ALA A 84 12.28 0.03 16.10
C ALA A 84 10.76 -0.03 16.24
N LEU A 85 10.28 -1.14 16.79
CA LEU A 85 8.88 -1.29 17.13
C LEU A 85 8.54 -0.38 18.31
N PRO A 86 7.41 0.35 18.26
CA PRO A 86 7.00 1.18 19.39
C PRO A 86 6.70 0.33 20.62
N ALA A 87 7.13 0.77 21.80
CA ALA A 87 6.89 0.05 23.05
C ALA A 87 5.38 -0.04 23.36
N THR A 88 4.61 0.97 22.96
CA THR A 88 3.17 1.09 23.19
C THR A 88 2.30 0.21 22.28
N ARG A 89 2.91 -0.58 21.39
CA ARG A 89 2.20 -1.34 20.34
C ARG A 89 1.37 -2.54 20.81
N HIS A 90 1.28 -2.80 22.12
CA HIS A 90 0.79 -4.08 22.65
C HIS A 90 -0.51 -4.53 21.96
N ALA A 91 -0.49 -5.74 21.40
CA ALA A 91 -1.57 -6.37 20.64
C ALA A 91 -1.99 -5.71 19.30
N ILE A 92 -1.30 -4.67 18.83
CA ILE A 92 -1.52 -4.09 17.49
C ILE A 92 -0.74 -4.94 16.45
N PRO A 93 -1.42 -5.48 15.42
CA PRO A 93 -0.78 -6.12 14.28
C PRO A 93 0.29 -5.24 13.62
N VAL A 94 1.43 -5.84 13.29
CA VAL A 94 2.54 -5.15 12.61
C VAL A 94 2.75 -5.80 11.24
N VAL A 95 2.86 -4.98 10.20
CA VAL A 95 3.29 -5.40 8.86
C VAL A 95 4.68 -4.86 8.62
N ALA A 96 5.58 -5.70 8.14
CA ALA A 96 6.98 -5.33 7.91
C ALA A 96 7.57 -6.10 6.73
N PRO A 97 8.67 -5.62 6.12
CA PRO A 97 9.40 -6.37 5.13
C PRO A 97 9.94 -7.68 5.74
N ALA A 98 9.88 -8.76 4.96
CA ALA A 98 10.42 -10.04 5.41
C ALA A 98 11.91 -9.95 5.79
N GLY A 99 12.28 -10.62 6.89
CA GLY A 99 13.66 -10.63 7.39
C GLY A 99 14.11 -9.37 8.15
N THR A 100 13.27 -8.35 8.30
CA THR A 100 13.66 -7.08 8.96
C THR A 100 13.26 -6.97 10.42
N VAL A 101 12.31 -7.79 10.88
CA VAL A 101 11.83 -7.78 12.26
C VAL A 101 12.09 -9.14 12.88
N THR A 102 12.91 -9.16 13.93
CA THR A 102 13.04 -10.32 14.81
C THR A 102 11.81 -10.36 15.72
N GLN A 103 11.04 -11.44 15.70
CA GLN A 103 9.95 -11.64 16.64
C GLN A 103 10.52 -11.78 18.05
N THR A 104 10.48 -10.71 18.83
CA THR A 104 10.84 -10.71 20.25
C THR A 104 9.56 -10.64 21.09
N GLY A 105 8.81 -11.74 21.13
CA GLY A 105 7.57 -11.83 21.90
C GLY A 105 6.45 -12.53 21.16
N ALA A 106 5.25 -12.52 21.75
CA ALA A 106 4.05 -13.16 21.23
C ALA A 106 3.26 -12.27 20.24
N GLU A 107 3.83 -11.15 19.81
CA GLU A 107 3.07 -10.17 19.05
C GLU A 107 2.94 -10.55 17.56
N PRO A 108 1.77 -10.28 16.95
CA PRO A 108 1.50 -10.67 15.59
C PRO A 108 2.22 -9.76 14.59
N VAL A 109 3.42 -10.18 14.16
CA VAL A 109 4.18 -9.57 13.06
C VAL A 109 3.93 -10.35 11.77
N TYR A 110 3.48 -9.66 10.73
CA TYR A 110 3.18 -10.17 9.40
C TYR A 110 4.26 -9.69 8.42
N ALA A 111 5.25 -10.54 8.23
CA ALA A 111 6.31 -10.33 7.25
C ALA A 111 5.79 -10.54 5.82
N LEU A 112 5.95 -9.55 4.95
CA LEU A 112 5.61 -9.66 3.52
C LEU A 112 6.86 -9.63 2.66
N ASP A 113 6.97 -10.60 1.75
CA ASP A 113 7.84 -10.57 0.59
C ASP A 113 7.14 -9.89 -0.60
N THR A 114 7.89 -9.42 -1.59
CA THR A 114 7.36 -8.84 -2.82
C THR A 114 6.26 -9.72 -3.42
N TRP A 115 5.16 -9.09 -3.81
CA TRP A 115 3.91 -9.67 -4.35
C TRP A 115 3.03 -10.42 -3.35
N GLN A 116 3.47 -10.60 -2.10
CA GLN A 116 2.59 -11.14 -1.07
C GLN A 116 1.62 -10.07 -0.57
N ALA A 117 0.49 -10.54 -0.06
CA ALA A 117 -0.52 -9.66 0.49
C ALA A 117 -1.05 -10.12 1.85
N LEU A 118 -1.47 -9.14 2.64
CA LEU A 118 -2.26 -9.29 3.85
C LEU A 118 -3.61 -8.59 3.63
N THR A 119 -4.70 -9.27 3.94
CA THR A 119 -6.02 -8.63 3.99
C THR A 119 -6.45 -8.40 5.43
N VAL A 120 -6.87 -7.19 5.75
CA VAL A 120 -7.36 -6.76 7.06
C VAL A 120 -8.80 -6.30 6.92
N ARG A 121 -9.69 -6.82 7.75
CA ARG A 121 -11.09 -6.38 7.81
C ARG A 121 -11.40 -5.84 9.20
N LYS A 122 -12.05 -4.69 9.28
CA LYS A 122 -12.61 -4.14 10.53
C LYS A 122 -14.00 -3.58 10.26
N GLY A 123 -15.02 -4.22 10.83
CA GLY A 123 -16.41 -3.93 10.48
C GLY A 123 -16.65 -4.10 8.98
N ALA A 124 -17.12 -3.03 8.33
CA ALA A 124 -17.35 -2.98 6.89
C ALA A 124 -16.18 -2.41 6.08
N THR A 125 -15.03 -2.20 6.72
CA THR A 125 -13.81 -1.71 6.05
C THR A 125 -12.89 -2.87 5.70
N LEU A 126 -12.47 -2.95 4.45
CA LEU A 126 -11.53 -3.94 3.91
C LEU A 126 -10.28 -3.23 3.40
N LEU A 127 -9.13 -3.68 3.86
CA LEU A 127 -7.82 -3.24 3.41
C LEU A 127 -7.04 -4.44 2.89
N ARG A 128 -6.60 -4.39 1.64
CA ARG A 128 -5.56 -5.28 1.13
C ARG A 128 -4.22 -4.54 1.09
N ILE A 129 -3.22 -5.10 1.74
CA ILE A 129 -1.84 -4.60 1.73
C ILE A 129 -1.04 -5.54 0.86
N THR A 130 -0.52 -5.04 -0.26
CA THR A 130 0.31 -5.85 -1.17
C THR A 130 1.71 -5.28 -1.20
N ALA A 131 2.72 -6.10 -0.88
CA ALA A 131 4.12 -5.73 -1.06
C ALA A 131 4.45 -5.69 -2.55
N LEU A 132 5.13 -4.64 -2.97
CA LEU A 132 5.46 -4.34 -4.36
C LEU A 132 6.98 -4.20 -4.53
N PRO A 133 7.49 -4.33 -5.76
CA PRO A 133 8.89 -4.03 -6.04
C PRO A 133 9.26 -2.60 -5.66
N ASP A 134 10.53 -2.39 -5.31
CA ASP A 134 11.07 -1.06 -5.05
C ASP A 134 10.99 -0.20 -6.34
N PRO A 135 10.48 1.04 -6.26
CA PRO A 135 10.41 1.97 -7.40
C PRO A 135 11.76 2.28 -8.06
N ARG A 136 12.89 2.05 -7.38
CA ARG A 136 14.26 2.21 -7.90
C ARG A 136 14.67 1.09 -8.87
N GLY A 137 13.92 -0.02 -8.92
CA GLY A 137 14.14 -1.13 -9.85
C GLY A 137 14.99 -2.30 -9.31
N HIS A 138 15.39 -3.18 -10.22
CA HIS A 138 16.07 -4.44 -9.90
C HIS A 138 17.47 -4.21 -9.29
N GLY A 139 17.75 -4.88 -8.16
CA GLY A 139 19.06 -4.84 -7.49
C GLY A 139 19.15 -3.90 -6.30
N ALA A 140 18.11 -3.11 -6.01
CA ALA A 140 17.98 -2.44 -4.72
C ALA A 140 17.89 -3.50 -3.61
N ALA A 141 18.74 -3.40 -2.58
CA ALA A 141 18.71 -4.33 -1.45
C ALA A 141 17.33 -4.32 -0.78
N PRO A 142 16.82 -5.47 -0.30
CA PRO A 142 15.54 -5.55 0.38
C PRO A 142 15.70 -4.92 1.76
N ALA A 143 15.43 -3.63 1.84
CA ALA A 143 15.44 -2.95 3.13
C ALA A 143 14.12 -2.20 3.33
N ALA A 144 13.62 -1.53 2.29
CA ALA A 144 12.36 -0.80 2.34
C ALA A 144 11.19 -1.62 1.82
N LEU A 145 10.08 -1.61 2.54
CA LEU A 145 8.83 -2.21 2.09
C LEU A 145 8.05 -1.17 1.29
N THR A 146 7.97 -1.38 -0.03
CA THR A 146 7.00 -0.67 -0.88
C THR A 146 5.69 -1.44 -0.84
N VAL A 147 4.57 -0.79 -0.52
CA VAL A 147 3.26 -1.45 -0.50
C VAL A 147 2.17 -0.63 -1.15
N MET A 148 1.18 -1.33 -1.70
CA MET A 148 -0.13 -0.76 -1.99
C MET A 148 -1.08 -1.03 -0.84
N LEU A 149 -1.67 0.02 -0.27
CA LEU A 149 -2.85 -0.04 0.56
C LEU A 149 -4.07 0.11 -0.35
N ASP A 150 -4.82 -0.97 -0.54
CA ASP A 150 -6.02 -1.00 -1.39
C ASP A 150 -7.28 -1.10 -0.52
N PHE A 151 -7.99 0.03 -0.41
CA PHE A 151 -9.32 0.14 0.22
C PHE A 151 -10.45 0.19 -0.83
N GLY A 152 -10.19 -0.29 -2.05
CA GLY A 152 -11.03 -0.12 -3.23
C GLY A 152 -10.41 0.86 -4.24
N GLU A 153 -10.87 0.77 -5.49
CA GLU A 153 -10.30 1.49 -6.64
C GLU A 153 -10.05 3.01 -6.43
N PRO A 154 -10.95 3.80 -5.80
CA PRO A 154 -10.70 5.22 -5.60
C PRO A 154 -9.71 5.53 -4.46
N CYS A 155 -9.30 4.52 -3.70
CA CYS A 155 -8.65 4.67 -2.39
C CYS A 155 -7.44 3.71 -2.30
N ARG A 156 -6.63 3.75 -3.35
CA ARG A 156 -5.37 3.02 -3.49
C ARG A 156 -4.19 3.92 -3.24
N ILE A 157 -3.41 3.57 -2.23
CA ILE A 157 -2.34 4.39 -1.71
C ILE A 157 -1.04 3.59 -1.78
N LEU A 158 -0.08 4.06 -2.58
CA LEU A 158 1.28 3.56 -2.57
C LEU A 158 2.01 4.15 -1.35
N VAL A 159 2.74 3.33 -0.61
CA VAL A 159 3.61 3.76 0.48
C VAL A 159 5.02 3.29 0.18
N HIS A 160 5.98 4.21 0.28
CA HIS A 160 7.41 3.92 0.21
C HIS A 160 8.17 4.76 1.24
N GLY A 161 8.87 4.09 2.15
CA GLY A 161 9.47 4.71 3.33
C GLY A 161 10.84 5.34 3.14
N GLU A 162 11.55 5.01 2.06
CA GLU A 162 12.88 5.57 1.81
C GLU A 162 12.82 6.80 0.90
N THR A 163 13.90 7.58 0.90
CA THR A 163 13.99 8.77 0.03
C THR A 163 14.10 8.36 -1.43
N LEU A 164 13.23 8.92 -2.27
CA LEU A 164 13.26 8.81 -3.71
C LEU A 164 13.77 10.12 -4.31
N GLY A 165 14.52 10.02 -5.41
CA GLY A 165 14.84 11.18 -6.22
C GLY A 165 13.66 11.57 -7.10
N LEU A 166 13.76 12.74 -7.73
CA LEU A 166 12.71 13.27 -8.59
C LEU A 166 12.34 12.29 -9.73
N ARG A 167 13.32 11.61 -10.33
CA ARG A 167 13.09 10.67 -11.43
C ARG A 167 12.27 9.45 -10.99
N GLU A 168 12.56 8.90 -9.80
CA GLU A 168 11.79 7.80 -9.25
C GLU A 168 10.35 8.23 -8.93
N ILE A 169 10.19 9.45 -8.38
CA ILE A 169 8.86 10.03 -8.07
C ILE A 169 8.05 10.24 -9.37
N GLU A 170 8.64 10.81 -10.41
CA GLU A 170 8.00 11.00 -11.73
C GLU A 170 7.64 9.67 -12.41
N GLY A 171 8.37 8.60 -12.09
CA GLY A 171 8.09 7.24 -12.60
C GLY A 171 6.90 6.55 -11.95
N ILE A 172 6.42 7.02 -10.79
CA ILE A 172 5.38 6.33 -10.00
C ILE A 172 4.10 6.03 -10.80
N PRO A 173 3.48 6.97 -11.54
CA PRO A 173 2.27 6.67 -12.30
C PRO A 173 2.45 5.56 -13.34
N ARG A 174 3.67 5.42 -13.89
CA ARG A 174 4.01 4.38 -14.86
C ARG A 174 4.24 3.03 -14.20
N HIS A 175 4.97 3.01 -13.08
CA HIS A 175 5.28 1.77 -12.37
C HIS A 175 4.09 1.22 -11.59
N PHE A 176 3.19 2.09 -11.13
CA PHE A 176 2.06 1.74 -10.26
C PHE A 176 0.76 2.42 -10.73
N PRO A 177 0.24 2.09 -11.93
CA PRO A 177 -0.90 2.79 -12.55
C PRO A 177 -2.23 2.66 -11.80
N GLY A 178 -2.30 1.74 -10.81
CA GLY A 178 -3.48 1.61 -9.94
C GLY A 178 -3.47 2.53 -8.72
N ALA A 179 -2.34 3.18 -8.40
CA ALA A 179 -2.25 4.11 -7.27
C ALA A 179 -3.00 5.40 -7.59
N ARG A 180 -3.77 5.89 -6.61
CA ARG A 180 -4.40 7.23 -6.65
C ARG A 180 -3.62 8.24 -5.83
N LEU A 181 -2.93 7.76 -4.80
CA LEU A 181 -2.00 8.53 -3.99
C LEU A 181 -0.69 7.76 -3.83
N ALA A 182 0.41 8.48 -3.62
CA ALA A 182 1.65 7.91 -3.12
C ALA A 182 2.20 8.75 -1.96
N LEU A 183 2.49 8.09 -0.84
CA LEU A 183 3.15 8.65 0.33
C LEU A 183 4.61 8.24 0.21
N LEU A 184 5.45 9.23 -0.10
CA LEU A 184 6.85 9.05 -0.43
C LEU A 184 7.69 9.99 0.43
N ARG A 185 9.01 9.90 0.27
CA ARG A 185 9.95 10.83 0.88
C ARG A 185 10.89 11.42 -0.16
N ASP A 186 11.18 12.70 -0.03
CA ASP A 186 12.08 13.47 -0.88
C ASP A 186 12.99 14.29 0.04
N GLU A 187 14.31 14.08 -0.06
CA GLU A 187 15.31 14.69 0.85
C GLU A 187 14.99 14.53 2.35
N GLY A 188 14.33 13.43 2.72
CA GLY A 188 13.91 13.13 4.10
C GLY A 188 12.60 13.80 4.52
N GLU A 189 12.01 14.66 3.70
CA GLU A 189 10.69 15.27 3.93
C GLU A 189 9.56 14.41 3.35
N PRO A 190 8.36 14.43 3.96
CA PRO A 190 7.22 13.71 3.44
C PRO A 190 6.69 14.43 2.20
N VAL A 191 6.42 13.65 1.15
CA VAL A 191 5.77 14.16 -0.05
C VAL A 191 4.56 13.30 -0.39
N LEU A 192 3.54 13.95 -0.93
CA LEU A 192 2.29 13.32 -1.33
C LEU A 192 2.14 13.55 -2.82
N LEU A 193 2.10 12.45 -3.56
CA LEU A 193 1.82 12.46 -4.99
C LEU A 193 0.35 12.09 -5.19
N ALA A 194 -0.46 13.00 -5.72
CA ALA A 194 -1.79 12.67 -6.22
C ALA A 194 -1.68 12.21 -7.67
N VAL A 195 -2.23 11.05 -8.01
CA VAL A 195 -2.12 10.41 -9.32
C VAL A 195 -3.48 10.33 -9.99
N ASP A 196 -3.56 10.83 -11.22
CA ASP A 196 -4.73 10.73 -12.09
C ASP A 196 -4.31 10.25 -13.48
N GLY A 197 -4.45 8.94 -13.71
CA GLY A 197 -3.94 8.29 -14.89
C GLY A 197 -2.41 8.46 -15.01
N ALA A 198 -1.96 9.14 -16.07
CA ALA A 198 -0.54 9.43 -16.29
C ALA A 198 -0.09 10.77 -15.68
N GLN A 199 -1.01 11.57 -15.15
CA GLN A 199 -0.71 12.86 -14.54
C GLN A 199 -0.49 12.69 -13.04
N ALA A 200 0.41 13.50 -12.49
CA ALA A 200 0.66 13.49 -11.05
C ALA A 200 0.94 14.90 -10.52
N THR A 201 0.38 15.21 -9.35
CA THR A 201 0.61 16.47 -8.65
C THR A 201 1.36 16.18 -7.36
N LEU A 202 2.57 16.72 -7.23
CA LEU A 202 3.43 16.56 -6.06
C LEU A 202 3.18 17.70 -5.05
N ARG A 203 2.96 17.33 -3.79
CA ARG A 203 2.84 18.26 -2.67
C ARG A 203 3.92 18.01 -1.63
N ARG A 204 4.41 19.09 -1.03
CA ARG A 204 5.41 19.13 0.05
C ARG A 204 4.89 19.96 1.23
N GLY A 205 5.59 19.94 2.35
CA GLY A 205 5.23 20.75 3.53
C GLY A 205 3.99 20.24 4.27
N LEU A 206 3.81 18.92 4.32
CA LEU A 206 2.55 18.24 4.70
C LEU A 206 2.37 18.04 6.21
N ARG A 207 3.33 18.47 7.03
CA ARG A 207 3.36 18.14 8.46
C ARG A 207 2.23 18.86 9.20
N GLY A 208 1.48 18.10 10.00
CA GLY A 208 0.37 18.63 10.81
C GLY A 208 -0.89 19.00 10.03
N GLU A 209 -0.89 18.91 8.70
CA GLU A 209 -2.08 19.11 7.88
C GLU A 209 -2.87 17.81 7.72
N VAL A 210 -4.21 17.92 7.73
CA VAL A 210 -5.10 16.81 7.37
C VAL A 210 -5.31 16.82 5.86
N HIS A 211 -4.85 15.78 5.17
CA HIS A 211 -5.09 15.60 3.75
C HIS A 211 -6.24 14.63 3.53
N ARG A 212 -7.38 15.19 3.12
CA ARG A 212 -8.57 14.40 2.75
C ARG A 212 -8.44 13.86 1.33
N PHE A 213 -8.91 12.65 1.09
CA PHE A 213 -8.86 12.00 -0.22
C PHE A 213 -10.01 11.00 -0.42
N GLY A 214 -10.14 10.52 -1.66
CA GLY A 214 -11.10 9.48 -2.00
C GLY A 214 -12.54 9.98 -2.03
N THR A 215 -13.47 9.03 -2.04
CA THR A 215 -14.92 9.29 -2.09
C THR A 215 -15.64 8.35 -1.11
N PRO A 216 -16.96 8.46 -0.91
CA PRO A 216 -17.71 7.55 -0.02
C PRO A 216 -17.65 6.05 -0.37
N SER A 217 -17.10 5.70 -1.55
CA SER A 217 -16.84 4.31 -1.96
C SER A 217 -15.49 3.75 -1.47
N CYS A 218 -14.67 4.52 -0.74
CA CYS A 218 -13.58 3.95 0.05
C CYS A 218 -14.18 3.03 1.13
N ARG A 219 -14.13 1.71 0.94
CA ARG A 219 -14.75 0.75 1.87
C ARG A 219 -13.93 -0.52 1.96
#